data_AF-A0AAW6ATG9-F1
#
_entry.id   AF-A0AAW6ATG9-F1
#
_cell.length_a   1.000
_cell.length_b   1.000
_cell.length_c   1.000
_cell.angle_alpha   90.00
_cell.angle_beta   90.00
_cell.angle_gamma   90.00
#
_symmetry.space_group_name_H-M   'P 1'
#
loop_
_entity.id
_entity.type
_entity.pdbx_description
1 polymer ?
#
loop_
_entity_poly.entity_id
_entity_poly.type
_entity_poly.pdbx_seq_one_letter_code
_entity_poly.pdbx_strand_id
1 'polypeptide(L)'
;MRRNFLLFCVIGVMFLIFIFSSQAGASSHYLSNAAGRLLGVLREDENGEFYGRFLFWEWNIRQLGHITLFALLGGVTHAYLLLKQTELTEIKILKCSFLSALLCFIYGCMDEFHQYFVNGRNARFQDVLVDAVGFTAAVCAVNAAVWLYRRIRR
;
A
#
# COMPACT_ATOMS: atom_id res chain seq x y z
N MET A 1 -24.00 5.87 -8.17
CA MET A 1 -23.68 4.68 -7.34
C MET A 1 -22.21 4.29 -7.40
N ARG A 2 -21.64 3.96 -8.58
CA ARG A 2 -20.23 3.51 -8.71
C ARG A 2 -19.18 4.45 -8.10
N ARG A 3 -19.32 5.77 -8.28
CA ARG A 3 -18.40 6.78 -7.70
C ARG A 3 -18.43 6.83 -6.17
N ASN A 4 -19.62 6.74 -5.56
CA ASN A 4 -19.77 6.80 -4.11
C ASN A 4 -19.22 5.52 -3.47
N PHE A 5 -19.43 4.36 -4.12
CA PHE A 5 -18.82 3.10 -3.71
C PHE A 5 -17.29 3.19 -3.66
N LEU A 6 -16.64 3.70 -4.70
CA LEU A 6 -15.18 3.85 -4.70
C LEU A 6 -14.68 4.81 -3.62
N LEU A 7 -15.42 5.87 -3.32
CA LEU A 7 -15.08 6.75 -2.20
C LEU A 7 -15.12 6.00 -0.86
N PHE A 8 -16.15 5.17 -0.63
CA PHE A 8 -16.19 4.29 0.54
C PHE A 8 -15.02 3.30 0.54
N CYS A 9 -14.61 2.77 -0.61
CA CYS A 9 -13.43 1.92 -0.70
C CYS A 9 -12.15 2.68 -0.36
N VAL A 10 -11.96 3.93 -0.82
CA VAL A 10 -10.81 4.77 -0.44
C VAL A 10 -10.75 4.91 1.08
N ILE A 11 -11.86 5.32 1.70
CA ILE A 11 -11.94 5.50 3.15
C ILE A 11 -11.70 4.18 3.89
N GLY A 12 -12.27 3.08 3.39
CA GLY A 12 -12.07 1.75 3.96
C GLY A 12 -10.61 1.29 3.93
N VAL A 13 -9.91 1.52 2.81
CA VAL A 13 -8.48 1.18 2.70
C VAL A 13 -7.63 2.06 3.61
N MET A 14 -7.92 3.36 3.71
CA MET A 14 -7.26 4.23 4.69
C MET A 14 -7.47 3.72 6.12
N PHE A 15 -8.70 3.32 6.46
CA PHE A 15 -8.98 2.78 7.79
C PHE A 15 -8.24 1.46 8.05
N LEU A 16 -8.14 0.58 7.05
CA LEU A 16 -7.34 -0.64 7.15
C LEU A 16 -5.86 -0.35 7.39
N ILE A 17 -5.26 0.57 6.62
CA ILE A 17 -3.87 0.99 6.82
C ILE A 17 -3.68 1.50 8.25
N PHE A 18 -4.56 2.39 8.71
CA PHE A 18 -4.51 2.91 10.07
C PHE A 18 -4.55 1.81 11.15
N ILE A 19 -5.43 0.82 11.00
CA ILE A 19 -5.50 -0.33 11.92
C ILE A 19 -4.17 -1.09 11.92
N PHE A 20 -3.63 -1.46 10.76
CA PHE A 20 -2.36 -2.18 10.66
C PHE A 20 -1.18 -1.36 11.22
N SER A 21 -1.19 -0.05 11.03
CA SER A 21 -0.17 0.87 11.53
C SER A 21 -0.28 1.13 13.03
N SER A 22 -1.49 1.02 13.61
CA SER A 22 -1.73 1.14 15.05
C SER A 22 -1.28 -0.08 15.86
N GLN A 23 -1.01 -1.22 15.22
CA GLN A 23 -0.51 -2.41 15.90
C GLN A 23 0.88 -2.13 16.48
N ALA A 24 1.04 -2.40 17.79
CA ALA A 24 2.32 -2.32 18.47
C ALA A 24 3.34 -3.31 17.85
N GLY A 25 4.63 -3.01 17.98
CA GLY A 25 5.71 -3.83 17.41
C GLY A 25 5.62 -5.31 17.78
N ALA A 26 5.20 -5.62 19.01
CA ALA A 26 4.99 -7.00 19.47
C ALA A 26 3.83 -7.71 18.76
N SER A 27 2.70 -7.03 18.53
CA SER A 27 1.57 -7.61 17.79
C SER A 27 1.87 -7.83 16.32
N SER A 28 2.58 -6.89 15.66
CA SER A 28 3.02 -7.07 14.28
C SER A 28 4.02 -8.22 14.14
N HIS A 29 4.87 -8.43 15.14
CA HIS A 29 5.83 -9.52 15.18
C HIS A 29 5.15 -10.90 15.18
N TYR A 30 4.09 -11.10 15.96
CA TYR A 30 3.33 -12.36 15.93
C TYR A 30 2.66 -12.61 14.58
N LEU A 31 2.10 -11.56 13.96
CA LEU A 31 1.42 -11.66 12.66
C LEU A 31 2.39 -12.03 11.54
N SER A 32 3.54 -11.36 11.50
CA SER A 32 4.61 -11.65 10.54
C SER A 32 5.21 -13.04 10.75
N ASN A 33 5.36 -13.49 12.00
CA ASN A 33 5.82 -14.86 12.31
C ASN A 33 4.85 -15.91 11.75
N ALA A 34 3.55 -15.74 12.02
CA ALA A 34 2.52 -16.65 11.52
C ALA A 34 2.52 -16.70 9.98
N ALA A 35 2.62 -15.55 9.31
CA ALA A 35 2.73 -15.48 7.86
C ALA A 35 4.00 -16.16 7.32
N GLY A 36 5.16 -15.92 7.93
CA GLY A 36 6.43 -16.53 7.49
C GLY A 36 6.48 -18.04 7.68
N ARG A 37 5.83 -18.58 8.73
CA ARG A 37 5.63 -20.03 8.93
C ARG A 37 4.68 -20.61 7.89
N LEU A 38 3.55 -19.93 7.61
CA LEU A 38 2.59 -20.35 6.59
C LEU A 38 3.23 -20.42 5.19
N LEU A 39 4.10 -19.45 4.86
CA LEU A 39 4.82 -19.41 3.59
C LEU A 39 6.00 -20.40 3.53
N GLY A 40 6.28 -21.14 4.61
CA GLY A 40 7.37 -22.11 4.68
C GLY A 40 8.77 -21.50 4.72
N VAL A 41 8.87 -20.19 4.92
CA VAL A 41 10.10 -19.41 4.83
C VAL A 41 10.82 -19.33 6.18
N LEU A 42 10.07 -19.46 7.28
CA LEU A 42 10.59 -19.59 8.63
C LEU A 42 10.56 -21.07 9.06
N ARG A 43 11.63 -21.81 8.75
CA ARG A 43 11.89 -23.13 9.35
C ARG A 43 12.79 -22.97 10.58
N GLU A 44 12.48 -23.69 11.65
CA GLU A 44 13.39 -23.84 12.78
C GLU A 44 14.66 -24.52 12.28
N ASP A 45 15.78 -23.83 12.43
CA ASP A 45 17.10 -24.36 12.13
C ASP A 45 17.78 -24.69 13.47
N GLU A 46 18.34 -25.89 13.53
CA GLU A 46 18.99 -26.51 14.68
C GLU A 46 20.25 -25.73 15.11
N ASN A 47 20.78 -24.88 14.22
CA ASN A 47 22.06 -24.20 14.36
C ASN A 47 21.99 -22.78 14.99
N GLY A 48 20.83 -22.32 15.46
CA GLY A 48 20.70 -21.04 16.17
C GLY A 48 20.70 -19.76 15.30
N GLU A 49 20.84 -19.86 13.98
CA GLU A 49 20.69 -18.72 13.04
C GLU A 49 19.23 -18.23 12.88
N PHE A 50 18.29 -18.89 13.56
CA PHE A 50 16.86 -18.64 13.46
C PHE A 50 16.48 -17.17 13.72
N TYR A 51 17.07 -16.54 14.74
CA TYR A 51 16.68 -15.18 15.17
C TYR A 51 17.01 -14.11 14.11
N GLY A 52 18.15 -14.22 13.43
CA GLY A 52 18.55 -13.29 12.38
C GLY A 52 17.70 -13.42 11.11
N ARG A 53 17.45 -14.66 10.66
CA ARG A 53 16.54 -14.91 9.53
C ARG A 53 15.11 -14.49 9.85
N PHE A 54 14.67 -14.72 11.09
CA PHE A 54 13.35 -14.33 11.56
C PHE A 54 13.13 -12.82 11.43
N LEU A 55 14.04 -12.00 11.97
CA LEU A 55 13.95 -10.53 11.90
C LEU A 55 13.99 -10.02 10.46
N PHE A 56 14.80 -10.64 9.59
CA PHE A 56 14.83 -10.32 8.17
C PHE A 56 13.47 -10.56 7.50
N TRP A 57 12.88 -11.74 7.70
CA TRP A 57 11.61 -12.08 7.08
C TRP A 57 10.44 -11.30 7.67
N GLU A 58 10.44 -11.01 8.97
CA GLU A 58 9.46 -10.14 9.62
C GLU A 58 9.44 -8.76 8.96
N TRP A 59 10.61 -8.16 8.77
CA TRP A 59 10.74 -6.88 8.09
C TRP A 59 10.16 -6.92 6.67
N ASN A 60 10.54 -7.94 5.88
CA ASN A 60 10.08 -8.09 4.50
C ASN A 60 8.57 -8.31 4.39
N ILE A 61 7.98 -9.17 5.23
CA ILE A 61 6.54 -9.43 5.22
C ILE A 61 5.75 -8.18 5.56
N ARG A 62 6.19 -7.42 6.57
CA ARG A 62 5.58 -6.12 6.93
C ARG A 62 5.65 -5.16 5.75
N GLN A 63 6.81 -5.03 5.11
CA GLN A 63 6.98 -4.15 3.95
C GLN A 63 6.07 -4.53 2.79
N LEU A 64 5.96 -5.82 2.49
CA LEU A 64 5.07 -6.32 1.43
C LEU A 64 3.60 -6.04 1.72
N GLY A 65 3.19 -6.12 2.99
CA GLY A 65 1.86 -5.71 3.44
C GLY A 65 1.58 -4.24 3.15
N HIS A 66 2.50 -3.35 3.55
CA HIS A 66 2.37 -1.91 3.31
C HIS A 66 2.35 -1.57 1.81
N ILE A 67 3.26 -2.14 1.01
CA ILE A 67 3.26 -1.97 -0.46
C ILE A 67 1.91 -2.37 -1.05
N THR A 68 1.34 -3.49 -0.61
CA THR A 68 0.07 -4.01 -1.13
C THR A 68 -1.11 -3.09 -0.75
N LEU A 69 -1.16 -2.61 0.49
CA LEU A 69 -2.20 -1.69 0.95
C LEU A 69 -2.10 -0.33 0.26
N PHE A 70 -0.89 0.22 0.07
CA PHE A 70 -0.69 1.45 -0.67
C PHE A 70 -0.95 1.30 -2.17
N ALA A 71 -0.64 0.14 -2.77
CA ALA A 71 -1.07 -0.18 -4.13
C ALA A 71 -2.60 -0.16 -4.26
N LEU A 72 -3.31 -0.78 -3.31
CA LEU A 72 -4.77 -0.75 -3.29
C LEU A 72 -5.31 0.68 -3.12
N LEU A 73 -4.73 1.47 -2.21
CA LEU A 73 -5.10 2.88 -1.99
C LEU A 73 -4.90 3.71 -3.25
N GLY A 74 -3.73 3.59 -3.90
CA GLY A 74 -3.39 4.29 -5.13
C GLY A 74 -4.33 3.94 -6.28
N GLY A 75 -4.57 2.65 -6.50
CA GLY A 75 -5.46 2.18 -7.57
C GLY A 75 -6.91 2.65 -7.40
N VAL A 76 -7.47 2.51 -6.19
CA VAL A 76 -8.85 2.91 -5.91
C VAL A 76 -9.02 4.43 -5.94
N THR A 77 -8.06 5.18 -5.37
CA THR A 77 -8.06 6.66 -5.42
C THR A 77 -7.98 7.15 -6.87
N HIS A 78 -7.11 6.55 -7.67
CA HIS A 78 -6.96 6.93 -9.08
C HIS A 78 -8.21 6.60 -9.90
N ALA A 79 -8.77 5.41 -9.73
CA ALA A 79 -10.02 5.02 -10.38
C ALA A 79 -11.18 5.98 -10.00
N TYR A 80 -11.27 6.39 -8.73
CA TYR A 80 -12.25 7.37 -8.28
C TYR A 80 -12.08 8.73 -8.96
N LEU A 81 -10.84 9.24 -9.05
CA LEU A 81 -10.54 10.53 -9.68
C LEU A 81 -10.80 10.52 -11.19
N LEU A 82 -10.48 9.42 -11.87
CA LEU A 82 -10.80 9.25 -13.29
C LEU A 82 -12.33 9.23 -13.50
N LEU A 83 -13.10 8.50 -12.67
CA LEU A 83 -14.56 8.46 -12.77
C LEU A 83 -15.26 9.78 -12.42
N LYS A 84 -14.56 10.74 -11.81
CA LYS A 84 -15.08 12.11 -11.64
C LYS A 84 -15.02 12.93 -12.93
N GLN A 85 -14.17 12.57 -13.87
CA GLN A 85 -14.01 13.32 -15.10
C GLN A 85 -15.15 12.98 -16.08
N THR A 86 -15.75 14.01 -16.68
CA THR A 86 -16.76 13.86 -17.74
C THR A 86 -16.17 13.27 -19.01
N GLU A 87 -14.93 13.64 -19.30
CA GLU A 87 -14.14 13.17 -20.43
C GLU A 87 -12.72 12.94 -19.97
N LEU A 88 -12.07 11.94 -20.56
CA LEU A 88 -10.77 11.50 -20.14
C LEU A 88 -9.72 11.83 -21.23
N THR A 89 -9.33 13.10 -21.34
CA THR A 89 -8.20 13.51 -22.17
C THR A 89 -6.87 13.11 -21.54
N GLU A 90 -5.80 13.03 -22.33
CA GLU A 90 -4.45 12.69 -21.83
C GLU A 90 -4.00 13.63 -20.70
N ILE A 91 -4.28 14.94 -20.84
CA ILE A 91 -3.97 15.93 -19.80
C ILE A 91 -4.74 15.66 -18.50
N LYS A 92 -6.03 15.28 -18.59
CA LYS A 92 -6.84 14.98 -17.41
C LYS A 92 -6.39 13.69 -16.73
N ILE A 93 -6.01 12.67 -17.52
CA ILE A 93 -5.43 11.44 -16.99
C ILE A 93 -4.16 11.77 -16.21
N LEU A 94 -3.23 12.50 -16.81
CA LEU A 94 -1.97 12.90 -16.16
C LEU A 94 -2.22 13.68 -14.86
N LYS A 95 -3.13 14.65 -14.87
CA LYS A 95 -3.54 15.40 -13.67
C LYS A 95 -4.11 14.48 -12.59
N CYS A 96 -4.96 13.52 -12.95
CA CYS A 96 -5.51 12.55 -12.01
C CYS A 96 -4.41 11.64 -11.45
N SER A 97 -3.46 11.20 -12.27
CA SER A 97 -2.32 10.37 -11.84
C SER A 97 -1.45 11.09 -10.82
N PHE A 98 -1.07 12.33 -11.13
CA PHE A 98 -0.29 13.17 -10.23
C PHE A 98 -1.02 13.41 -8.91
N LEU A 99 -2.30 13.79 -8.97
CA LEU A 99 -3.10 14.02 -7.76
C LEU A 99 -3.27 12.74 -6.92
N SER A 100 -3.44 11.58 -7.56
CA SER A 100 -3.55 10.29 -6.86
C SER A 100 -2.25 9.96 -6.12
N ALA A 101 -1.12 10.07 -6.80
CA ALA A 101 0.20 9.83 -6.21
C ALA A 101 0.48 10.81 -5.06
N LEU A 102 0.17 12.09 -5.25
CA LEU A 102 0.35 13.12 -4.21
C LEU A 102 -0.49 12.83 -2.96
N LEU A 103 -1.76 12.47 -3.12
CA LEU A 103 -2.64 12.13 -1.99
C LEU A 103 -2.15 10.87 -1.25
N CYS A 104 -1.72 9.84 -1.98
CA CYS A 104 -1.17 8.62 -1.37
C CYS A 104 0.16 8.90 -0.67
N PHE A 105 1.02 9.74 -1.25
CA PHE A 105 2.29 10.14 -0.64
C PHE A 105 2.07 10.90 0.67
N ILE A 106 1.17 11.90 0.67
CA ILE A 106 0.81 12.64 1.89
C ILE A 106 0.27 11.67 2.94
N TYR A 107 -0.59 10.73 2.54
CA TYR A 107 -1.13 9.73 3.44
C TYR A 107 -0.06 8.80 4.01
N GLY A 108 0.92 8.37 3.20
CA GLY A 108 2.08 7.59 3.66
C GLY A 108 2.95 8.34 4.65
N CYS A 109 3.20 9.63 4.43
CA CYS A 109 3.88 10.48 5.39
C CYS A 109 3.10 10.59 6.72
N MET A 110 1.77 10.71 6.65
CA MET A 110 0.92 10.75 7.85
C MET A 110 0.90 9.40 8.58
N ASP A 111 0.94 8.29 7.85
CA ASP A 111 0.99 6.95 8.43
C ASP A 111 2.29 6.72 9.19
N GLU A 112 3.44 7.04 8.60
CA GLU A 112 4.74 6.94 9.27
C GLU A 112 4.84 7.89 10.47
N PHE A 113 4.29 9.10 10.35
CA PHE A 113 4.18 10.03 11.47
C PHE A 113 3.31 9.46 12.60
N HIS A 114 2.20 8.78 12.28
CA HIS A 114 1.38 8.10 13.27
C HIS A 114 2.13 6.93 13.92
N GLN A 115 2.83 6.10 13.13
CA GLN A 115 3.63 4.98 13.63
C GLN A 115 4.73 5.42 14.59
N TYR A 116 5.27 6.65 14.44
CA TYR A 116 6.24 7.21 15.39
C TYR A 116 5.72 7.25 16.84
N PHE A 117 4.41 7.41 17.04
CA PHE A 117 3.80 7.41 18.38
C PHE A 117 3.41 6.02 18.87
N VAL A 118 3.59 4.97 18.05
CA VAL A 118 3.25 3.59 18.40
C VAL A 118 4.47 2.90 19.01
N ASN A 119 4.30 2.38 20.22
CA ASN A 119 5.37 1.71 20.96
C ASN A 119 5.97 0.53 20.17
N GLY A 120 7.30 0.52 20.06
CA GLY A 120 8.05 -0.55 19.40
C GLY A 120 8.08 -0.48 17.87
N ARG A 121 7.61 0.62 17.26
CA ARG A 121 7.81 0.89 15.83
C ARG A 121 8.88 1.98 15.64
N ASN A 122 9.68 1.84 14.59
CA ASN A 122 10.64 2.86 14.18
C ASN A 122 10.11 3.49 12.90
N ALA A 123 9.65 4.74 12.98
CA ALA A 123 9.27 5.48 11.78
C ALA A 123 10.49 5.74 10.91
N ARG A 124 10.42 5.43 9.62
CA ARG A 124 11.52 5.63 8.68
C ARG A 124 11.00 6.25 7.41
N PHE A 125 11.66 7.32 6.97
CA PHE A 125 11.35 7.94 5.67
C PHE A 125 11.50 6.96 4.49
N GLN A 126 12.38 5.96 4.64
CA GLN A 126 12.54 4.88 3.67
C GLN A 126 11.25 4.07 3.47
N ASP A 127 10.42 3.91 4.50
CA ASP A 127 9.17 3.15 4.42
C ASP A 127 8.14 3.90 3.56
N VAL A 128 8.07 5.23 3.66
CA VAL A 128 7.27 6.08 2.75
C VAL A 128 7.69 5.91 1.28
N LEU A 129 8.99 5.80 1.01
CA LEU A 129 9.50 5.61 -0.35
C LEU A 129 9.13 4.24 -0.91
N VAL A 130 9.12 3.22 -0.06
CA VAL A 130 8.70 1.87 -0.46
C VAL A 130 7.20 1.83 -0.72
N ASP A 131 6.39 2.48 0.10
CA ASP A 131 4.95 2.65 -0.13
C ASP A 131 4.66 3.39 -1.45
N ALA A 132 5.54 4.33 -1.80
CA ALA A 132 5.49 5.02 -3.09
C ALA A 132 5.65 4.11 -4.30
N VAL A 133 6.43 3.03 -4.18
CA VAL A 133 6.49 2.00 -5.23
C VAL A 133 5.13 1.36 -5.42
N GLY A 134 4.46 1.00 -4.32
CA GLY A 134 3.14 0.37 -4.34
C GLY A 134 2.07 1.23 -5.01
N PHE A 135 1.83 2.44 -4.50
CA PHE A 135 0.78 3.31 -5.06
C PHE A 135 1.09 3.73 -6.50
N THR A 136 2.37 3.95 -6.86
CA THR A 136 2.76 4.37 -8.21
C THR A 136 2.54 3.23 -9.21
N ALA A 137 2.92 2.00 -8.84
CA ALA A 137 2.69 0.83 -9.68
C ALA A 137 1.19 0.65 -9.99
N ALA A 138 0.32 0.82 -8.98
CA ALA A 138 -1.12 0.71 -9.17
C ALA A 138 -1.71 1.83 -10.06
N VAL A 139 -1.26 3.08 -9.91
CA VAL A 139 -1.66 4.19 -10.79
C VAL A 139 -1.28 3.90 -12.24
N CYS A 140 -0.05 3.42 -12.48
CA CYS A 140 0.41 3.03 -13.81
C CYS A 140 -0.41 1.87 -14.39
N ALA A 141 -0.72 0.85 -13.58
CA ALA A 141 -1.52 -0.29 -14.01
C ALA A 141 -2.95 0.12 -14.43
N VAL A 142 -3.59 1.02 -13.66
CA VAL A 142 -4.91 1.55 -14.01
C VAL A 142 -4.86 2.37 -15.31
N ASN A 143 -3.82 3.20 -15.49
CA ASN A 143 -3.63 3.94 -16.75
C ASN A 143 -3.45 3.01 -17.96
N ALA A 144 -2.64 1.96 -17.81
CA ALA A 144 -2.45 0.95 -18.84
C ALA A 144 -3.77 0.24 -19.19
N ALA A 145 -4.58 -0.10 -18.18
CA ALA A 145 -5.90 -0.70 -18.39
C ALA A 145 -6.86 0.25 -19.13
N VAL A 146 -6.88 1.55 -18.78
CA VAL A 146 -7.68 2.56 -19.48
C VAL A 146 -7.23 2.72 -20.93
N TRP A 147 -5.93 2.77 -21.17
CA TRP A 147 -5.35 2.84 -22.51
C TRP A 147 -5.74 1.62 -23.35
N LEU A 148 -5.57 0.41 -22.80
CA LEU A 148 -5.89 -0.85 -23.48
C LEU A 148 -7.38 -0.92 -23.84
N TYR A 149 -8.24 -0.55 -22.88
CA TYR A 149 -9.69 -0.51 -23.10
C TYR A 149 -10.08 0.42 -24.25
N ARG A 150 -9.48 1.61 -24.34
CA ARG A 150 -9.70 2.54 -25.45
C ARG A 150 -9.17 2.02 -26.77
N ARG A 151 -8.06 1.27 -26.74
CA ARG A 151 -7.46 0.71 -27.94
C ARG A 151 -8.31 -0.40 -28.55
N ILE A 152 -8.94 -1.23 -27.71
CA ILE A 152 -9.82 -2.33 -28.13
C ILE A 152 -11.19 -1.82 -28.61
N ARG A 153 -11.70 -0.74 -28.04
CA ARG A 153 -13.00 -0.15 -28.41
C ARG A 153 -12.96 0.87 -29.54
N ARG A 154 -11.78 1.16 -30.08
CA ARG A 154 -11.59 1.93 -31.32
C ARG A 154 -11.48 0.96 -32.48
#